data_AF-A0A5B8P9G5-F1
#
_entry.id   AF-A0A5B8P9G5-F1
#
_cell.length_a   1.000
_cell.length_b   1.000
_cell.length_c   1.000
_cell.angle_alpha   90.00
_cell.angle_beta   90.00
_cell.angle_gamma   90.00
#
_symmetry.space_group_name_H-M   'P 1'
#
loop_
_entity.id
_entity.type
_entity.pdbx_description
1 polymer ?
#
loop_
_entity_poly.entity_id
_entity_poly.type
_entity_poly.pdbx_seq_one_letter_code
_entity_poly.pdbx_strand_id
1 'polypeptide(L)'
;KTANGTAIPIGGGSANVYVNLAPAVNVGQNLVVDLSTQIFCHNDYPETITDYVTLQRGSAYGGVLSNFSGTVKYSGSSYPFPTTSETPRVVYNSRTDKPWPVALYLTPVSSAGGVAIKAGSLIAVLILRQT
;
A
#
# COMPACT_ATOMS: atom_id res chain seq x y z
N LYS A 1 -12.10 -5.28 1.55
CA LYS A 1 -12.61 -4.13 2.34
C LYS A 1 -11.48 -3.37 3.00
N THR A 2 -11.72 -2.14 3.42
CA THR A 2 -10.79 -1.30 4.18
C THR A 2 -11.14 -1.28 5.67
N ALA A 3 -10.21 -0.86 6.52
CA ALA A 3 -10.43 -0.71 7.96
C ALA A 3 -11.54 0.32 8.30
N ASN A 4 -11.78 1.29 7.42
CA ASN A 4 -12.86 2.28 7.58
C ASN A 4 -14.23 1.78 7.08
N GLY A 5 -14.36 0.50 6.70
CA GLY A 5 -15.62 -0.12 6.29
C GLY A 5 -15.99 0.04 4.82
N THR A 6 -15.17 0.71 4.00
CA THR A 6 -15.39 0.79 2.55
C THR A 6 -15.07 -0.54 1.88
N ALA A 7 -15.87 -0.94 0.90
CA ALA A 7 -15.67 -2.18 0.14
C ALA A 7 -15.51 -1.90 -1.35
N ILE A 8 -14.72 -2.74 -2.01
CA ILE A 8 -14.65 -2.85 -3.47
C ILE A 8 -15.28 -4.21 -3.81
N PRO A 9 -16.32 -4.26 -4.67
CA PRO A 9 -16.99 -5.52 -5.01
C PRO A 9 -16.15 -6.36 -5.99
N ILE A 10 -16.64 -7.57 -6.28
CA ILE A 10 -16.15 -8.41 -7.38
C ILE A 10 -16.14 -7.60 -8.68
N GLY A 11 -15.07 -7.74 -9.48
CA GLY A 11 -14.85 -6.94 -10.70
C GLY A 11 -13.98 -5.70 -10.49
N GLY A 12 -13.63 -5.38 -9.24
CA GLY A 12 -12.71 -4.30 -8.91
C GLY A 12 -13.37 -2.93 -8.77
N GLY A 13 -12.56 -1.89 -8.68
CA GLY A 13 -13.02 -0.52 -8.43
C GLY A 13 -11.96 0.33 -7.75
N SER A 14 -12.39 1.32 -6.98
CA SER A 14 -11.50 2.23 -6.25
C SER A 14 -12.06 2.54 -4.87
N ALA A 15 -11.18 2.68 -3.88
CA ALA A 15 -11.53 3.06 -2.52
C ALA A 15 -10.45 3.98 -1.94
N ASN A 16 -10.86 4.91 -1.09
CA ASN A 16 -9.95 5.78 -0.36
C ASN A 16 -9.55 5.15 0.98
N VAL A 17 -8.25 5.18 1.27
CA VAL A 17 -7.68 4.72 2.54
C VAL A 17 -7.01 5.90 3.22
N TYR A 18 -7.47 6.20 4.43
CA TYR A 18 -6.92 7.26 5.26
C TYR A 18 -6.03 6.62 6.32
N VAL A 19 -4.78 7.05 6.39
CA VAL A 19 -3.77 6.50 7.30
C VAL A 19 -3.29 7.57 8.27
N ASN A 20 -3.07 7.16 9.52
CA ASN A 20 -2.36 7.97 10.48
C ASN A 20 -0.86 7.80 10.24
N LEU A 21 -0.16 8.91 10.06
CA LEU A 21 1.29 8.92 9.85
C LEU A 21 2.00 9.31 11.15
N ALA A 22 3.24 8.84 11.31
CA ALA A 22 4.08 9.36 12.39
C ALA A 22 4.22 10.88 12.23
N PRO A 23 4.03 11.67 13.31
CA PRO A 23 3.97 13.13 13.22
C PRO A 23 5.33 13.76 12.89
N ALA A 24 6.41 13.02 13.07
CA ALA A 24 7.77 13.43 12.74
C ALA A 24 8.59 12.23 12.24
N VAL A 25 9.52 12.50 11.33
CA VAL A 25 10.51 11.55 10.82
C VAL A 25 11.79 12.32 10.52
N ASN A 26 12.93 11.82 11.00
CA ASN A 26 14.22 12.45 10.74
C ASN A 26 14.86 11.91 9.45
N VAL A 27 15.80 12.67 8.89
CA VAL A 27 16.65 12.18 7.80
C VAL A 27 17.37 10.91 8.26
N GLY A 28 17.41 9.89 7.41
CA GLY A 28 17.96 8.57 7.74
C GLY A 28 17.01 7.64 8.51
N GLN A 29 15.81 8.10 8.86
CA GLN A 29 14.74 7.27 9.41
C GLN A 29 13.64 7.02 8.37
N ASN A 30 12.88 5.94 8.56
CA ASN A 30 11.76 5.59 7.69
C ASN A 30 10.44 5.99 8.33
N LEU A 31 9.63 6.76 7.60
CA LEU A 31 8.20 6.82 7.80
C LEU A 31 7.59 5.53 7.25
N VAL A 32 6.93 4.76 8.11
CA VAL A 32 6.29 3.50 7.73
C VAL A 32 4.80 3.71 7.54
N VAL A 33 4.30 3.31 6.37
CA VAL A 33 2.86 3.28 6.06
C VAL A 33 2.45 1.84 5.85
N ASP A 34 1.94 1.20 6.91
CA ASP A 34 1.54 -0.21 6.88
C ASP A 34 0.07 -0.36 6.49
N LEU A 35 -0.17 -0.84 5.27
CA LEU A 35 -1.50 -1.05 4.72
C LEU A 35 -2.07 -2.44 5.03
N SER A 36 -1.28 -3.35 5.60
CA SER A 36 -1.78 -4.65 6.06
C SER A 36 -2.80 -4.50 7.20
N THR A 37 -2.73 -3.39 7.94
CA THR A 37 -3.73 -3.01 8.95
C THR A 37 -4.95 -2.30 8.36
N GLN A 38 -4.91 -1.94 7.07
CA GLN A 38 -5.86 -1.04 6.43
C GLN A 38 -6.70 -1.71 5.35
N ILE A 39 -6.15 -2.70 4.65
CA ILE A 39 -6.77 -3.33 3.48
C ILE A 39 -6.78 -4.83 3.68
N PHE A 40 -7.97 -5.42 3.55
CA PHE A 40 -8.21 -6.84 3.74
C PHE A 40 -8.99 -7.41 2.57
N CYS A 41 -8.61 -8.60 2.10
CA CYS A 41 -9.24 -9.31 1.00
C CYS A 41 -9.53 -10.75 1.42
N HIS A 42 -10.48 -11.39 0.76
CA HIS A 42 -10.75 -12.82 0.89
C HIS A 42 -11.14 -13.37 -0.48
N ASN A 43 -11.16 -14.70 -0.58
CA ASN A 43 -11.63 -15.43 -1.75
C ASN A 43 -13.07 -15.88 -1.47
N ASP A 44 -14.00 -15.57 -2.38
CA ASP A 44 -15.43 -15.88 -2.24
C ASP A 44 -15.75 -17.38 -2.44
N TYR A 45 -14.93 -18.10 -3.21
CA TYR A 45 -15.13 -19.50 -3.60
C TYR A 45 -13.85 -20.36 -3.48
N PRO A 46 -13.22 -20.43 -2.29
CA PRO A 46 -11.93 -21.09 -2.11
C PRO A 46 -11.96 -22.61 -2.30
N GLU A 47 -13.14 -23.24 -2.30
CA GLU A 47 -13.28 -24.68 -2.57
C GLU A 47 -12.89 -25.05 -4.01
N THR A 48 -12.98 -24.10 -4.94
CA THR A 48 -12.81 -24.36 -6.38
C THR A 48 -11.91 -23.34 -7.09
N ILE A 49 -11.68 -22.17 -6.50
CA ILE A 49 -10.90 -21.08 -7.08
C ILE A 49 -9.75 -20.72 -6.15
N THR A 50 -8.55 -20.53 -6.72
CA THR A 50 -7.41 -19.92 -6.01
C THR A 50 -7.17 -18.54 -6.59
N ASP A 51 -7.30 -17.51 -5.76
CA ASP A 51 -7.03 -16.13 -6.18
C ASP A 51 -5.54 -15.82 -6.05
N TYR A 52 -5.03 -15.13 -7.06
CA TYR A 52 -3.67 -14.59 -7.06
C TYR A 52 -3.70 -13.07 -7.07
N VAL A 53 -3.00 -12.47 -6.11
CA VAL A 53 -2.97 -11.01 -5.92
C VAL A 53 -1.56 -10.46 -6.04
N THR A 54 -1.37 -9.39 -6.83
CA THR A 54 -0.12 -8.64 -6.96
C THR A 54 -0.31 -7.17 -6.58
N LEU A 55 0.79 -6.48 -6.30
CA LEU A 55 0.89 -5.04 -6.45
C LEU A 55 1.36 -4.77 -7.88
N GLN A 56 0.41 -4.38 -8.73
CA GLN A 56 0.67 -4.14 -10.16
C GLN A 56 1.40 -2.82 -10.39
N ARG A 57 1.02 -1.78 -9.63
CA ARG A 57 1.67 -0.47 -9.67
C ARG A 57 1.49 0.28 -8.36
N GLY A 58 2.54 0.93 -7.89
CA GLY A 58 2.52 1.91 -6.81
C GLY A 58 3.12 3.23 -7.28
N SER A 59 2.35 4.31 -7.14
CA SER A 59 2.73 5.66 -7.54
C SER A 59 2.72 6.59 -6.33
N ALA A 60 3.69 7.50 -6.25
CA ALA A 60 3.79 8.53 -5.22
C ALA A 60 3.13 9.85 -5.67
N TYR A 61 2.57 10.60 -4.73
CA TYR A 61 1.93 11.89 -4.98
C TYR A 61 2.30 12.91 -3.90
N GLY A 62 2.11 14.19 -4.22
CA GLY A 62 2.24 15.29 -3.27
C GLY A 62 3.59 15.30 -2.56
N GLY A 63 3.54 15.47 -1.24
CA GLY A 63 4.73 15.54 -0.40
C GLY A 63 5.60 14.29 -0.42
N VAL A 64 5.02 13.10 -0.63
CA VAL A 64 5.81 11.87 -0.76
C VAL A 64 6.62 11.88 -2.05
N LEU A 65 6.03 12.34 -3.15
CA LEU A 65 6.73 12.41 -4.43
C LEU A 65 7.89 13.41 -4.40
N SER A 66 7.75 14.53 -3.69
CA SER A 66 8.76 15.60 -3.69
C SER A 66 9.82 15.47 -2.60
N ASN A 67 9.47 14.89 -1.45
CA ASN A 67 10.29 14.97 -0.23
C ASN A 67 10.80 13.60 0.26
N PHE A 68 10.43 12.51 -0.40
CA PHE A 68 10.80 11.16 0.04
C PHE A 68 11.33 10.30 -1.10
N SER A 69 12.25 9.42 -0.77
CA SER A 69 12.56 8.22 -1.54
C SER A 69 12.19 6.99 -0.71
N GLY A 70 12.09 5.81 -1.31
CA GLY A 70 11.73 4.66 -0.50
C GLY A 70 11.53 3.36 -1.25
N THR A 71 10.98 2.41 -0.50
CA THR A 71 10.63 1.09 -0.99
C THR A 71 9.21 0.73 -0.59
N VAL A 72 8.63 -0.19 -1.34
CA VAL A 72 7.43 -0.92 -0.94
C VAL A 72 7.83 -2.34 -0.57
N LYS A 73 7.47 -2.77 0.63
CA LYS A 73 7.56 -4.16 1.04
C LYS A 73 6.27 -4.87 0.67
N TYR A 74 6.37 -5.91 -0.14
CA TYR A 74 5.26 -6.76 -0.54
C TYR A 74 5.55 -8.22 -0.18
N SER A 75 4.71 -8.79 0.70
CA SER A 75 4.82 -10.19 1.14
C SER A 75 6.22 -10.62 1.60
N GLY A 76 6.95 -9.70 2.26
CA GLY A 76 8.28 -9.97 2.81
C GLY A 76 9.45 -9.42 1.98
N SER A 77 9.27 -9.22 0.67
CA SER A 77 10.30 -8.69 -0.24
C SER A 77 10.14 -7.18 -0.45
N SER A 78 11.26 -6.47 -0.60
CA SER A 78 11.26 -5.01 -0.83
C SER A 78 11.55 -4.68 -2.29
N TYR A 79 10.81 -3.70 -2.81
CA TYR A 79 10.91 -3.19 -4.19
C TYR A 79 11.03 -1.67 -4.18
N PRO A 80 11.61 -1.04 -5.22
CA PRO A 80 11.60 0.42 -5.34
C PRO A 80 10.19 1.00 -5.27
N PHE A 81 10.05 2.18 -4.65
CA PHE A 81 8.83 2.96 -4.67
C PHE A 81 9.12 4.40 -5.14
N PRO A 82 8.46 4.92 -6.20
CA PRO A 82 7.43 4.30 -7.04
C PRO A 82 7.87 2.99 -7.71
N THR A 83 6.92 2.06 -7.91
CA THR A 83 7.24 0.72 -8.42
C THR A 83 7.65 0.77 -9.88
N THR A 84 8.68 0.00 -10.24
CA THR A 84 9.16 -0.15 -11.63
C THR A 84 8.70 -1.44 -12.30
N SER A 85 8.14 -2.39 -11.55
CA SER A 85 7.61 -3.65 -12.04
C SER A 85 6.46 -4.16 -11.16
N GLU A 86 5.64 -5.04 -11.72
CA GLU A 86 4.61 -5.79 -10.98
C GLU A 86 5.26 -6.81 -10.05
N THR A 87 4.74 -6.94 -8.82
CA THR A 87 5.27 -7.88 -7.83
C THR A 87 4.85 -9.32 -8.10
N PRO A 88 5.51 -10.32 -7.49
CA PRO A 88 5.02 -11.70 -7.45
C PRO A 88 3.62 -11.83 -6.85
N ARG A 89 2.99 -12.97 -7.09
CA ARG A 89 1.63 -13.28 -6.62
C ARG A 89 1.62 -13.71 -5.15
N VAL A 90 0.61 -13.25 -4.42
CA VAL A 90 0.20 -13.76 -3.11
C VAL A 90 -1.08 -14.55 -3.28
N VAL A 91 -1.15 -15.73 -2.68
CA VAL A 91 -2.33 -16.61 -2.75
C VAL A 91 -3.38 -16.19 -1.72
N TYR A 92 -4.64 -16.14 -2.16
CA TYR A 92 -5.84 -16.02 -1.34
C TYR A 92 -6.75 -17.23 -1.60
N ASN A 93 -6.90 -18.08 -0.58
CA ASN A 93 -7.57 -19.37 -0.66
C ASN A 93 -8.50 -19.62 0.53
N SER A 94 -9.04 -18.54 1.11
CA SER A 94 -9.94 -18.61 2.26
C SER A 94 -10.98 -17.48 2.19
N ARG A 95 -12.17 -17.74 2.72
CA ARG A 95 -13.21 -16.72 2.97
C ARG A 95 -12.89 -15.82 4.16
N THR A 96 -11.93 -16.19 5.00
CA THR A 96 -11.47 -15.34 6.10
C THR A 96 -10.70 -14.15 5.55
N ASP A 97 -11.04 -12.95 6.01
CA ASP A 97 -10.32 -11.73 5.66
C ASP A 97 -8.83 -11.87 5.98
N LYS A 98 -8.02 -11.69 4.94
CA LYS A 98 -6.56 -11.72 4.99
C LYS A 98 -6.02 -10.34 4.63
N PRO A 99 -5.05 -9.80 5.39
CA PRO A 99 -4.38 -8.55 5.08
C PRO A 99 -3.75 -8.53 3.69
N TRP A 100 -3.85 -7.41 2.98
CA TRP A 100 -3.01 -7.15 1.82
C TRP A 100 -1.61 -6.77 2.30
N PRO A 101 -0.56 -7.58 2.04
CA PRO A 101 0.71 -7.49 2.76
C PRO A 101 1.62 -6.42 2.16
N VAL A 102 1.18 -5.16 2.18
CA VAL A 102 1.88 -3.99 1.65
C VAL A 102 2.26 -3.05 2.78
N ALA A 103 3.53 -2.63 2.82
CA ALA A 103 3.99 -1.52 3.64
C ALA A 103 4.95 -0.61 2.86
N LEU A 104 4.77 0.70 2.93
CA LEU A 104 5.71 1.68 2.37
C LEU A 104 6.73 2.06 3.43
N TYR A 105 8.00 2.12 3.03
CA TYR A 105 9.11 2.62 3.84
C TYR A 105 9.70 3.83 3.13
N LEU A 106 9.39 5.01 3.65
CA LEU A 106 9.69 6.30 3.03
C LEU A 106 10.74 7.03 3.85
N THR A 107 11.89 7.33 3.27
CA THR A 107 12.98 8.09 3.88
C THR A 107 12.95 9.53 3.37
N PRO A 108 12.99 10.56 4.23
CA PRO A 108 13.11 11.94 3.78
C PRO A 108 14.40 12.14 2.95
N VAL A 109 14.31 12.85 1.84
CA VAL A 109 15.50 13.29 1.09
C VAL A 109 16.19 14.43 1.85
N SER A 110 17.47 14.70 1.55
CA SER A 110 18.27 15.70 2.29
C SER A 110 17.72 17.14 2.21
N SER A 111 16.93 17.46 1.18
CA SER A 111 16.26 18.75 1.02
C SER A 111 14.91 18.85 1.75
N ALA A 112 14.42 17.76 2.34
CA ALA A 112 13.14 17.77 3.05
C ALA A 112 13.27 18.48 4.40
N GLY A 113 12.38 19.44 4.66
CA GLY A 113 12.32 20.19 5.92
C GLY A 113 10.94 20.77 6.17
N GLY A 114 10.57 20.95 7.44
CA GLY A 114 9.25 21.44 7.83
C GLY A 114 8.13 20.45 7.53
N VAL A 115 6.97 20.94 7.07
CA VAL A 115 5.80 20.09 6.78
C VAL A 115 5.99 19.36 5.46
N ALA A 116 6.53 18.14 5.52
CA ALA A 116 6.84 17.33 4.34
C ALA A 116 5.62 16.64 3.72
N ILE A 117 4.57 16.36 4.50
CA ILE A 117 3.28 15.81 4.05
C ILE A 117 2.16 16.62 4.70
N LYS A 118 1.22 17.13 3.90
CA LYS A 118 0.08 17.90 4.41
C LYS A 118 -1.06 16.95 4.80
N ALA A 119 -1.72 17.23 5.92
CA ALA A 119 -2.90 16.46 6.35
C ALA A 119 -3.99 16.47 5.25
N GLY A 120 -4.61 15.30 5.02
CA GLY A 120 -5.63 15.12 3.99
C GLY A 120 -5.11 15.07 2.54
N SER A 121 -3.81 15.25 2.31
CA SER A 121 -3.25 15.14 0.96
C SER A 121 -3.12 13.69 0.49
N LEU A 122 -3.27 13.47 -0.82
CA LEU A 122 -2.97 12.19 -1.45
C LEU A 122 -1.46 11.95 -1.45
N ILE A 123 -1.04 10.81 -0.92
CA ILE A 123 0.38 10.44 -0.83
C ILE A 123 0.78 9.31 -1.79
N ALA A 124 -0.16 8.42 -2.12
CA ALA A 124 0.09 7.27 -2.96
C ALA A 124 -1.19 6.76 -3.63
N VAL A 125 -1.06 6.15 -4.81
CA VAL A 125 -2.08 5.29 -5.41
C VAL A 125 -1.44 3.93 -5.65
N LEU A 126 -2.08 2.88 -5.15
CA LEU A 126 -1.61 1.51 -5.26
C LEU A 126 -2.67 0.67 -5.97
N ILE A 127 -2.25 -0.05 -7.00
CA ILE A 127 -3.12 -0.91 -7.80
C ILE A 127 -2.90 -2.35 -7.39
N LEU A 128 -3.87 -2.90 -6.68
CA LEU A 128 -4.02 -4.32 -6.42
C LEU A 128 -4.61 -4.96 -7.68
N ARG A 129 -3.92 -5.96 -8.25
CA ARG A 129 -4.46 -6.78 -9.34
C ARG A 129 -4.74 -8.18 -8.84
N GLN A 130 -5.95 -8.67 -9.12
CA GLN A 130 -6.37 -10.03 -8.82
C GLN A 130 -6.60 -10.79 -10.13
N THR A 131 -6.26 -12.08 -10.15
CA THR A 131 -6.46 -13.03 -11.24
C THR A 131 -6.77 -14.42 -10.71
#